data_AF-A0A7G7VI97-F1
#
_entry.id   AF-A0A7G7VI97-F1
#
_cell.length_a   1.000
_cell.length_b   1.000
_cell.length_c   1.000
_cell.angle_alpha   90.00
_cell.angle_beta   90.00
_cell.angle_gamma   90.00
#
_symmetry.space_group_name_H-M   'P 1'
#
loop_
_entity.id
_entity.type
_entity.pdbx_description
1 polymer ?
#
loop_
_entity_poly.entity_id
_entity_poly.type
_entity_poly.pdbx_seq_one_letter_code
_entity_poly.pdbx_strand_id
1 'polypeptide(L)'
;MTKKEIAEIIESKAAAYGFAMQENTMGWANESDRDTCIRIEIRKETDYEKTDWEARKVFRDIKANASICQMGGNPTPEELLKAADEIARGAKFTADINSMGLSCIENF
;
A
#
# COMPACT_ATOMS: atom_id res chain seq x y z
N MET A 1 -6.00 7.58 14.16
CA MET A 1 -7.07 6.57 13.89
C MET A 1 -6.71 5.27 14.59
N THR A 2 -7.67 4.36 14.75
CA THR A 2 -7.36 2.99 15.17
C THR A 2 -6.74 2.20 14.03
N LYS A 3 -5.99 1.15 14.35
CA LYS A 3 -5.42 0.23 13.36
C LYS A 3 -6.51 -0.41 12.48
N LYS A 4 -7.67 -0.71 13.06
CA LYS A 4 -8.80 -1.33 12.36
C LYS A 4 -9.41 -0.40 11.30
N GLU A 5 -9.63 0.86 11.64
CA GLU A 5 -10.16 1.85 10.68
C GLU A 5 -9.20 2.05 9.49
N ILE A 6 -7.88 2.04 9.75
CA ILE A 6 -6.88 2.14 8.68
C ILE A 6 -6.94 0.91 7.76
N ALA A 7 -7.04 -0.30 8.33
CA ALA A 7 -7.18 -1.53 7.55
C ALA A 7 -8.44 -1.49 6.66
N GLU A 8 -9.59 -1.11 7.23
CA GLU A 8 -10.86 -1.00 6.49
C GLU A 8 -10.77 0.01 5.33
N ILE A 9 -10.10 1.15 5.53
CA ILE A 9 -9.87 2.14 4.47
C ILE A 9 -8.97 1.57 3.37
N ILE A 10 -7.85 0.95 3.74
CA ILE A 10 -6.88 0.39 2.79
C ILE A 10 -7.55 -0.70 1.95
N GLU A 11 -8.23 -1.65 2.59
CA GLU A 11 -8.88 -2.77 1.91
C GLU A 11 -10.02 -2.31 1.01
N SER A 12 -10.88 -1.40 1.49
CA SER A 12 -11.98 -0.84 0.68
C SER A 12 -11.47 -0.08 -0.54
N LYS A 13 -10.43 0.74 -0.38
CA LYS A 13 -9.82 1.48 -1.49
C LYS A 13 -9.12 0.55 -2.47
N ALA A 14 -8.33 -0.41 -1.98
CA ALA A 14 -7.65 -1.37 -2.83
C ALA A 14 -8.64 -2.15 -3.69
N ALA A 15 -9.76 -2.62 -3.10
CA ALA A 15 -10.81 -3.32 -3.82
C ALA A 15 -11.42 -2.47 -4.96
N ALA A 16 -11.60 -1.16 -4.74
CA ALA A 16 -12.08 -0.24 -5.78
C ALA A 16 -11.12 -0.10 -6.97
N TYR A 17 -9.83 -0.38 -6.76
CA TYR A 17 -8.79 -0.42 -7.79
C TYR A 17 -8.49 -1.84 -8.30
N GLY A 18 -9.22 -2.85 -7.85
CA GLY A 18 -9.06 -4.25 -8.26
C GLY A 18 -7.90 -4.98 -7.58
N PHE A 19 -7.45 -4.51 -6.41
CA PHE A 19 -6.40 -5.16 -5.62
C PHE A 19 -6.95 -5.76 -4.33
N ALA A 20 -6.46 -6.94 -3.97
CA ALA A 20 -6.62 -7.51 -2.64
C ALA A 20 -5.36 -7.22 -1.82
N MET A 21 -5.52 -6.67 -0.62
CA MET A 21 -4.42 -6.37 0.30
C MET A 21 -4.41 -7.39 1.44
N GLN A 22 -3.22 -7.82 1.82
CA GLN A 22 -3.00 -8.67 2.98
C GLN A 22 -2.16 -7.93 4.00
N GLU A 23 -2.58 -7.97 5.26
CA GLU A 23 -1.79 -7.44 6.37
C GLU A 23 -0.60 -8.36 6.67
N ASN A 24 0.57 -7.76 6.92
CA ASN A 24 1.77 -8.41 7.40
C ASN A 24 2.37 -7.65 8.59
N THR A 25 3.51 -8.09 9.11
CA THR A 25 4.15 -7.48 10.29
C THR A 25 4.55 -6.02 10.08
N MET A 26 4.79 -5.59 8.84
CA MET A 26 5.28 -4.26 8.46
C MET A 26 4.17 -3.31 7.98
N GLY A 27 2.95 -3.81 7.74
CA GLY A 27 1.83 -3.06 7.19
C GLY A 27 0.98 -3.94 6.28
N TRP A 28 0.80 -3.56 5.01
CA TRP A 28 0.01 -4.29 4.03
C TRP A 28 0.76 -4.45 2.71
N ALA A 29 0.49 -5.52 1.98
CA ALA A 29 0.94 -5.68 0.60
C ALA A 29 -0.17 -6.28 -0.27
N ASN A 30 -0.18 -5.98 -1.56
CA ASN A 30 -1.09 -6.69 -2.46
C ASN A 30 -0.63 -8.14 -2.62
N GLU A 31 -1.60 -9.03 -2.87
CA GLU A 31 -1.27 -10.34 -3.38
C GLU A 31 -0.51 -10.20 -4.70
N SER A 32 0.62 -10.91 -4.81
CA SER A 32 1.44 -10.90 -6.00
C SER A 32 1.84 -12.34 -6.35
N ASP A 33 1.58 -12.73 -7.58
CA ASP A 33 2.04 -13.98 -8.20
C ASP A 33 3.03 -13.69 -9.34
N ARG A 34 3.28 -14.69 -10.20
CA ARG A 34 4.18 -14.53 -11.35
C ARG A 34 3.60 -13.67 -12.47
N ASP A 35 2.30 -13.43 -12.49
CA ASP A 35 1.60 -12.68 -13.54
C ASP A 35 1.30 -11.24 -13.12
N THR A 36 1.61 -10.90 -11.87
CA THR A 36 1.40 -9.58 -11.30
C THR A 36 2.42 -8.58 -11.82
N CYS A 37 1.95 -7.49 -12.44
CA CYS A 37 2.80 -6.48 -13.05
C CYS A 37 3.27 -5.41 -12.05
N ILE A 38 2.51 -5.20 -10.97
CA ILE A 38 2.80 -4.20 -9.94
C ILE A 38 2.72 -4.77 -8.53
N ARG A 39 3.69 -4.43 -7.69
CA ARG A 39 3.68 -4.71 -6.26
C ARG A 39 3.48 -3.42 -5.51
N ILE A 40 2.56 -3.45 -4.56
CA ILE A 40 2.13 -2.34 -3.75
C ILE A 40 2.36 -2.71 -2.30
N GLU A 41 3.10 -1.87 -1.59
CA GLU A 41 3.40 -2.04 -0.18
C GLU A 41 2.99 -0.78 0.58
N ILE A 42 2.21 -0.97 1.63
CA ILE A 42 1.82 0.08 2.55
C ILE A 42 2.52 -0.19 3.87
N ARG A 43 3.37 0.74 4.30
CA ARG A 43 4.20 0.60 5.50
C ARG A 43 3.76 1.56 6.58
N LYS A 44 4.00 1.15 7.82
CA LYS A 44 3.90 1.99 9.01
C LYS A 44 5.27 2.56 9.32
N GLU A 45 5.48 3.83 9.03
CA GLU A 45 6.72 4.54 9.32
C GLU A 45 6.59 5.28 10.65
N THR A 46 7.63 5.21 11.49
CA THR A 46 7.65 5.96 12.74
C THR A 46 7.93 7.43 12.44
N ASP A 47 7.04 8.30 12.88
CA ASP A 47 7.33 9.73 12.98
C ASP A 47 8.05 9.97 14.32
N TYR A 48 9.38 10.03 14.25
CA TYR A 48 10.23 10.21 15.43
C TYR A 48 10.07 11.59 16.08
N GLU A 49 9.60 12.59 15.34
CA GLU A 49 9.39 13.95 15.85
C GLU A 49 8.09 14.05 16.65
N LYS A 50 7.03 13.33 16.23
CA LYS A 50 5.74 13.30 16.92
C LYS A 50 5.62 12.21 17.99
N THR A 51 6.53 11.25 18.02
CA THR A 51 6.50 10.14 18.98
C THR A 51 6.84 10.62 20.39
N ASP A 52 5.98 10.28 21.36
CA ASP A 52 6.18 10.55 22.78
C ASP A 52 6.67 9.28 23.47
N TRP A 53 7.99 9.20 23.65
CA TRP A 53 8.65 8.05 24.27
C TRP A 53 8.34 7.93 25.76
N GLU A 54 8.17 9.05 26.47
CA GLU A 54 7.89 9.05 27.91
C GLU A 54 6.49 8.53 28.20
N ALA A 55 5.51 8.94 27.39
CA ALA A 55 4.14 8.44 27.46
C ALA A 55 3.94 7.09 26.73
N ARG A 56 5.01 6.50 26.18
CA ARG A 56 5.00 5.23 25.44
C ARG A 56 4.03 5.23 24.24
N LYS A 57 3.92 6.36 23.55
CA LYS A 57 3.04 6.60 22.39
C LYS A 57 3.86 6.80 21.12
N VAL A 58 3.85 5.83 20.23
CA VAL A 58 4.51 5.90 18.92
C VAL A 58 3.54 6.43 17.88
N PHE A 59 3.94 7.51 17.21
CA PHE A 59 3.20 8.01 16.07
C PHE A 59 3.64 7.27 14.80
N ARG A 60 2.68 6.69 14.08
CA ARG A 60 2.89 5.92 12.87
C ARG A 60 2.21 6.61 11.70
N ASP A 61 3.01 7.02 10.73
CA ASP A 61 2.52 7.44 9.42
C ASP A 61 2.33 6.23 8.52
N ILE A 62 1.29 6.25 7.70
CA ILE A 62 1.02 5.23 6.71
C ILE A 62 1.50 5.71 5.35
N LYS A 63 2.45 5.00 4.74
CA LYS A 63 3.03 5.33 3.44
C LYS A 63 2.84 4.18 2.45
N ALA A 64 2.24 4.48 1.32
CA ALA A 64 2.08 3.55 0.21
C ALA A 64 3.20 3.74 -0.82
N ASN A 65 3.75 2.63 -1.29
CA ASN A 65 4.73 2.57 -2.36
C ASN A 65 4.30 1.53 -3.38
N ALA A 66 4.64 1.77 -4.65
CA ALA A 66 4.43 0.79 -5.71
C ALA A 66 5.71 0.61 -6.54
N SER A 67 5.96 -0.63 -6.97
CA SER A 67 7.07 -1.01 -7.83
C SER A 67 6.59 -1.92 -8.95
N ILE A 68 7.20 -1.79 -10.12
CA ILE A 68 6.94 -2.68 -11.25
C ILE A 68 7.73 -3.98 -11.01
N CYS A 69 7.07 -5.13 -11.08
CA CYS A 69 7.66 -6.43 -10.77
C CYS A 69 8.21 -7.12 -12.01
N GLN A 70 7.48 -7.00 -13.11
CA GLN A 70 7.73 -7.75 -14.33
C GLN A 70 7.96 -6.79 -15.49
N MET A 71 9.19 -6.77 -16.00
CA MET A 71 9.58 -6.02 -17.19
C MET A 71 10.47 -6.91 -18.05
N GLY A 72 10.06 -7.12 -19.31
CA GLY A 72 10.81 -7.90 -20.31
C GLY A 72 10.04 -9.11 -20.87
N GLY A 73 10.70 -9.85 -21.77
CA GLY A 73 10.08 -10.94 -22.53
C GLY A 73 9.51 -10.49 -23.87
N ASN A 74 8.66 -11.33 -24.48
CA ASN A 74 7.96 -11.04 -25.74
C ASN A 74 6.43 -11.11 -25.52
N PRO A 75 5.86 -10.25 -24.67
CA PRO A 75 4.42 -10.23 -24.44
C PRO A 75 3.65 -9.80 -25.69
N THR A 76 2.41 -10.25 -25.81
CA THR A 76 1.50 -9.77 -26.86
C THR A 76 1.07 -8.33 -26.60
N PRO A 77 0.58 -7.60 -27.63
CA PRO A 77 -0.01 -6.28 -27.43
C PRO A 77 -1.12 -6.25 -26.36
N GLU A 78 -1.95 -7.28 -26.28
CA GLU A 78 -3.01 -7.39 -25.27
C GLU A 78 -2.46 -7.53 -23.85
N GLU A 79 -1.40 -8.32 -23.68
CA GLU A 79 -0.70 -8.47 -22.39
C GLU A 79 -0.05 -7.15 -21.95
N LEU A 80 0.54 -6.42 -22.88
CA LEU A 80 1.11 -5.09 -22.62
C LEU A 80 0.04 -4.08 -22.17
N LEU A 81 -1.13 -4.07 -22.83
CA LEU A 81 -2.23 -3.19 -22.46
C LEU A 81 -2.79 -3.54 -21.08
N LYS A 82 -2.94 -4.84 -20.78
CA LYS A 82 -3.36 -5.30 -19.44
C LYS A 82 -2.36 -4.88 -18.36
N ALA A 83 -1.06 -5.04 -18.62
CA ALA A 83 -0.01 -4.64 -17.70
C ALA A 83 -0.02 -3.12 -17.45
N ALA A 84 -0.16 -2.32 -18.51
CA ALA A 84 -0.22 -0.86 -18.41
C ALA A 84 -1.43 -0.39 -17.58
N ASP A 85 -2.59 -1.02 -17.77
CA ASP A 85 -3.82 -0.73 -17.03
C ASP A 85 -3.70 -1.12 -15.55
N GLU A 86 -3.13 -2.28 -15.24
CA GLU A 86 -2.83 -2.70 -13.87
C GLU A 86 -1.86 -1.73 -13.17
N ILE A 87 -0.76 -1.35 -13.85
CA ILE A 87 0.21 -0.39 -13.32
C ILE A 87 -0.45 0.97 -13.07
N ALA A 88 -1.29 1.44 -14.00
CA ALA A 88 -2.00 2.71 -13.86
C ALA A 88 -2.97 2.69 -12.67
N ARG A 89 -3.72 1.61 -12.46
CA ARG A 89 -4.58 1.46 -11.27
C ARG A 89 -3.77 1.45 -9.98
N GLY A 90 -2.67 0.69 -9.93
CA GLY A 90 -1.83 0.57 -8.74
C GLY A 90 -1.15 1.88 -8.37
N ALA A 91 -0.69 2.65 -9.36
CA ALA A 91 -0.14 3.99 -9.15
C ALA A 91 -1.20 4.96 -8.59
N LYS A 92 -2.42 4.95 -9.13
CA LYS A 92 -3.53 5.78 -8.63
C LYS A 92 -3.92 5.41 -7.20
N PHE A 93 -4.07 4.13 -6.91
CA PHE A 93 -4.34 3.64 -5.56
C PHE A 93 -3.28 4.13 -4.56
N THR A 94 -2.01 4.00 -4.92
CA THR A 94 -0.88 4.41 -4.08
C THR A 94 -0.91 5.93 -3.81
N ALA A 95 -1.17 6.73 -4.85
CA ALA A 95 -1.30 8.18 -4.72
C ALA A 95 -2.49 8.57 -3.83
N ASP A 96 -3.64 7.90 -4.00
CA ASP A 96 -4.84 8.12 -3.18
C ASP A 96 -4.54 7.86 -1.70
N ILE A 97 -3.95 6.71 -1.36
CA ILE A 97 -3.61 6.39 0.03
C ILE A 97 -2.68 7.44 0.64
N ASN A 98 -1.63 7.83 -0.08
CA ASN A 98 -0.69 8.85 0.40
C ASN A 98 -1.35 10.23 0.58
N SER A 99 -2.28 10.59 -0.30
CA SER A 99 -3.00 11.87 -0.21
C SER A 99 -3.92 11.97 1.02
N MET A 100 -4.37 10.83 1.56
CA MET A 100 -5.24 10.79 2.73
C MET A 100 -4.50 11.12 4.04
N GLY A 101 -3.16 11.10 4.05
CA GLY A 101 -2.36 11.44 5.24
C GLY A 101 -2.67 10.57 6.46
N LEU A 102 -2.95 9.28 6.24
CA LEU A 102 -3.36 8.35 7.29
C LEU A 102 -2.26 8.18 8.34
N SER A 103 -2.66 8.20 9.62
CA SER A 103 -1.76 7.97 10.75
C SER A 103 -2.47 7.35 11.96
N CYS A 104 -1.72 6.62 12.77
CA CYS A 104 -2.19 6.09 14.05
C CYS A 104 -1.17 6.29 15.17
N ILE A 105 -1.66 6.16 16.41
CA ILE A 105 -0.83 6.14 17.60
C ILE A 105 -0.88 4.74 18.17
N GLU A 106 0.28 4.12 18.34
CA GLU A 106 0.45 2.81 18.97
C GLU A 106 1.04 3.00 20.37
N ASN A 107 0.45 2.36 21.38
CA ASN A 107 1.06 2.28 22.70
C ASN A 107 1.92 1.01 22.77
N PHE A 108 3.08 1.07 23.41
CA PHE A 108 3.93 -0.11 23.66
C PHE A 108 4.35 -0.20 25.11
#